data_AF-A0A1Y3N5D8-F1
#
_entry.id   AF-A0A1Y3N5D8-F1
#
_cell.length_a   1.000
_cell.length_b   1.000
_cell.length_c   1.000
_cell.angle_alpha   90.00
_cell.angle_beta   90.00
_cell.angle_gamma   90.00
#
_symmetry.space_group_name_H-M   'P 1'
#
loop_
_entity.id
_entity.type
_entity.pdbx_description
1 polymer ?
#
loop_
_entity_poly.entity_id
_entity_poly.type
_entity_poly.pdbx_seq_one_letter_code
_entity_poly.pdbx_strand_id
1 'polypeptide(L)'
;MTDYFSSEDTIDNGIKELKKDIIENVKMTIKNLNYSPDEEIYNLFNDLKSIEEYLNFLNIFIKDKNYIALVYMTGILPIKKIGFSSMNNFIELAMVDPSWMAKYIGFTDEEVQKLCEKEKWYNGYNLIDDENNRVSMYTPFSVINALDNKSIRNYWNKSSSFEYLSNYIHMNYDGLKNDTILLMEKGTIKIDVKTYHNDMTSFKWKDDVFTLLVHLDYLCYDEINKEVSIPNNEILEEFEIYTNSKDWSDLFRDFQLAKLVEEAHDEADKKTNNNEASLKYTIKLAYYAARINYTILDDVDSGKGYTDVILNPKRNCKDSAFIVELKYMNSSESGMNQIIERNYSSRLVYYKDNLLLVAINYDKESKNKKHTCTIKKYDKNKKFK
;
A
#
# COMPACT_ATOMS: atom_id res chain seq x y z
N MET A 1 16.22 39.98 35.68
CA MET A 1 16.19 39.76 34.22
C MET A 1 17.32 40.61 33.68
N THR A 2 18.40 39.99 33.25
CA THR A 2 19.56 40.70 32.71
C THR A 2 19.20 41.14 31.30
N ASP A 3 19.31 42.44 31.00
CA ASP A 3 18.96 42.99 29.69
C ASP A 3 20.23 43.04 28.84
N TYR A 4 20.42 42.03 27.96
CA TYR A 4 21.64 41.88 27.16
C TYR A 4 21.70 42.85 25.97
N PHE A 5 20.64 43.60 25.72
CA PHE A 5 20.53 44.51 24.57
C PHE A 5 20.02 45.88 25.01
N SER A 6 20.60 46.39 26.11
CA SER A 6 20.35 47.76 26.54
C SER A 6 20.73 48.76 25.44
N SER A 7 20.07 49.92 25.39
CA SER A 7 20.19 50.90 24.31
C SER A 7 21.59 51.50 24.11
N GLU A 8 22.55 51.17 24.97
CA GLU A 8 23.94 51.65 24.93
C GLU A 8 24.95 50.58 24.47
N ASP A 9 24.55 49.31 24.34
CA ASP A 9 25.43 48.21 23.94
C ASP A 9 25.31 47.87 22.44
N THR A 10 26.44 47.59 21.80
CA THR A 10 26.45 47.10 20.41
C THR A 10 25.87 45.68 20.35
N ILE A 11 25.22 45.33 19.25
CA ILE A 11 24.66 43.98 19.01
C ILE A 11 25.73 42.90 19.25
N ASP A 12 26.97 43.16 18.87
CA ASP A 12 28.10 42.25 19.08
C ASP A 12 28.44 42.03 20.56
N ASN A 13 28.34 43.08 21.39
CA ASN A 13 28.53 42.96 22.84
C ASN A 13 27.38 42.20 23.49
N GLY A 14 26.13 42.46 23.08
CA GLY A 14 24.96 41.72 23.56
C GLY A 14 25.02 40.23 23.19
N ILE A 15 25.47 39.91 21.97
CA ILE A 15 25.71 38.52 21.54
C ILE A 15 26.84 37.89 22.36
N LYS A 16 27.89 38.63 22.68
CA LYS A 16 29.03 38.12 23.47
C LYS A 16 28.64 37.84 24.91
N GLU A 17 27.88 38.72 25.56
CA GLU A 17 27.36 38.52 26.92
C GLU A 17 26.31 37.40 26.95
N LEU A 18 25.42 37.31 25.95
CA LEU A 18 24.48 36.19 25.82
C LEU A 18 25.21 34.85 25.67
N LYS A 19 26.25 34.79 24.82
CA LYS A 19 27.09 33.59 24.66
C LYS A 19 27.76 33.19 25.97
N LYS A 20 28.32 34.17 26.69
CA LYS A 20 28.96 33.95 27.98
C LYS A 20 27.96 33.43 29.02
N ASP A 21 26.75 33.99 29.04
CA ASP A 21 25.73 33.62 30.00
C ASP A 21 25.08 32.26 29.69
N ILE A 22 24.95 31.90 28.39
CA ILE A 22 24.64 30.53 27.97
C ILE A 22 25.74 29.59 28.46
N ILE A 23 27.01 29.91 28.25
CA ILE A 23 28.13 29.08 28.71
C ILE A 23 28.11 28.92 30.23
N GLU A 24 27.92 29.99 31.01
CA GLU A 24 27.92 29.93 32.47
C GLU A 24 26.72 29.16 33.04
N ASN A 25 25.50 29.41 32.53
CA ASN A 25 24.29 28.76 33.04
C ASN A 25 24.14 27.31 32.56
N VAL A 26 24.53 27.01 31.32
CA VAL A 26 24.58 25.63 30.81
C VAL A 26 25.67 24.84 31.54
N LYS A 27 26.85 25.41 31.77
CA LYS A 27 27.93 24.79 32.58
C LYS A 27 27.51 24.52 34.03
N MET A 28 26.74 25.41 34.65
CA MET A 28 26.20 25.20 36.00
C MET A 28 25.19 24.06 36.07
N THR A 29 24.35 23.92 35.05
CA THR A 29 23.31 22.87 34.98
C THR A 29 23.92 21.48 34.79
N ILE A 30 25.11 21.41 34.16
CA ILE A 30 25.79 20.16 33.78
C ILE A 30 27.07 19.94 34.62
N LYS A 31 27.04 20.26 35.92
CA LYS A 31 28.20 20.24 36.83
C LYS A 31 28.95 18.89 36.95
N ASN A 32 28.42 17.80 36.41
CA ASN A 32 29.06 16.48 36.38
C ASN A 32 29.76 16.15 35.06
N LEU A 33 29.81 17.07 34.09
CA LEU A 33 30.50 16.86 32.81
C LEU A 33 31.50 18.01 32.59
N ASN A 34 32.79 17.66 32.53
CA ASN A 34 33.90 18.60 32.33
C ASN A 34 34.01 18.98 30.84
N TYR A 35 33.64 20.20 30.40
CA TYR A 35 33.82 20.57 28.98
C TYR A 35 34.10 22.05 28.66
N SER A 36 34.68 22.27 27.46
CA SER A 36 35.23 23.50 26.86
C SER A 36 34.52 23.85 25.53
N PRO A 37 34.46 25.12 25.05
CA PRO A 37 33.26 25.61 24.35
C PRO A 37 33.03 25.28 22.87
N ASP A 38 34.05 25.13 22.01
CA ASP A 38 33.80 25.33 20.56
C ASP A 38 33.99 24.09 19.65
N GLU A 39 34.95 23.20 19.91
CA GLU A 39 35.08 21.93 19.14
C GLU A 39 34.16 20.82 19.65
N GLU A 40 33.68 20.91 20.89
CA GLU A 40 32.95 19.84 21.56
C GLU A 40 31.43 19.89 21.36
N ILE A 41 30.82 21.00 20.91
CA ILE A 41 29.41 20.99 20.48
C ILE A 41 29.25 20.10 19.24
N TYR A 42 30.21 20.16 18.31
CA TYR A 42 30.23 19.30 17.12
C TYR A 42 30.46 17.82 17.49
N ASN A 43 31.33 17.55 18.47
CA ASN A 43 31.51 16.19 18.98
C ASN A 43 30.34 15.70 19.84
N LEU A 44 29.63 16.60 20.56
CA LEU A 44 28.41 16.29 21.30
C LEU A 44 27.33 15.75 20.37
N PHE A 45 27.15 16.33 19.17
CA PHE A 45 26.23 15.80 18.16
C PHE A 45 26.64 14.40 17.67
N ASN A 46 27.93 14.09 17.64
CA ASN A 46 28.45 12.79 17.22
C ASN A 46 28.47 11.74 18.35
N ASP A 47 28.50 12.17 19.62
CA ASP A 47 28.60 11.31 20.81
C ASP A 47 27.24 11.00 21.47
N LEU A 48 26.13 11.50 20.92
CA LEU A 48 24.78 11.10 21.32
C LEU A 48 24.57 9.61 21.01
N LYS A 49 24.90 8.77 21.97
CA LYS A 49 24.87 7.30 21.86
C LYS A 49 23.46 6.75 22.06
N SER A 50 22.54 7.56 22.60
CA SER A 50 21.15 7.16 22.85
C SER A 50 20.14 8.30 22.60
N ILE A 51 18.91 7.92 22.26
CA ILE A 51 17.78 8.86 22.09
C ILE A 51 17.48 9.64 23.38
N GLU A 52 17.74 9.03 24.55
CA GLU A 52 17.51 9.66 25.85
C GLU A 52 18.48 10.82 26.13
N GLU A 53 19.76 10.66 25.77
CA GLU A 53 20.75 11.75 25.87
C GLU A 53 20.36 12.94 24.98
N TYR A 54 19.84 12.67 23.78
CA TYR A 54 19.40 13.71 22.85
C TYR A 54 18.17 14.47 23.38
N LEU A 55 17.16 13.75 23.88
CA LEU A 55 15.98 14.34 24.52
C LEU A 55 16.37 15.16 25.75
N ASN A 56 17.31 14.67 26.57
CA ASN A 56 17.78 15.40 27.73
C ASN A 56 18.52 16.69 27.33
N PHE A 57 19.35 16.62 26.28
CA PHE A 57 19.98 17.80 25.70
C PHE A 57 18.94 18.85 25.26
N LEU A 58 17.90 18.44 24.50
CA LEU A 58 16.84 19.35 24.09
C LEU A 58 16.09 19.96 25.27
N ASN A 59 15.79 19.18 26.31
CA ASN A 59 15.17 19.70 27.54
C ASN A 59 16.06 20.74 28.23
N ILE A 60 17.36 20.46 28.40
CA ILE A 60 18.31 21.40 29.03
C ILE A 60 18.43 22.67 28.21
N PHE A 61 18.38 22.58 26.87
CA PHE A 61 18.56 23.72 25.98
C PHE A 61 17.30 24.57 25.85
N ILE A 62 16.11 23.97 25.82
CA ILE A 62 14.88 24.64 25.40
C ILE A 62 13.90 24.88 26.55
N LYS A 63 13.77 23.95 27.48
CA LYS A 63 12.69 23.95 28.46
C LYS A 63 12.89 25.04 29.52
N ASP A 64 11.85 25.80 29.79
CA ASP A 64 11.78 26.85 30.82
C ASP A 64 12.89 27.92 30.72
N LYS A 65 13.35 28.21 29.49
CA LYS A 65 14.37 29.23 29.24
C LYS A 65 13.75 30.58 28.92
N ASN A 66 13.83 31.49 29.88
CA ASN A 66 13.29 32.85 29.75
C ASN A 66 13.91 33.68 28.61
N TYR A 67 15.07 33.26 28.07
CA TYR A 67 15.73 33.92 26.94
C TYR A 67 15.28 33.39 25.57
N ILE A 68 14.46 32.33 25.53
CA ILE A 68 13.95 31.73 24.29
C ILE A 68 12.55 32.26 24.03
N ALA A 69 12.41 33.07 22.96
CA ALA A 69 11.12 33.58 22.53
C ALA A 69 10.31 32.57 21.70
N LEU A 70 10.99 31.76 20.88
CA LEU A 70 10.38 30.76 20.00
C LEU A 70 11.39 29.67 19.65
N VAL A 71 10.93 28.43 19.58
CA VAL A 71 11.66 27.32 18.95
C VAL A 71 10.80 26.71 17.86
N TYR A 72 11.40 26.55 16.68
CA TYR A 72 10.82 25.84 15.56
C TYR A 72 11.77 24.70 15.18
N MET A 73 11.23 23.50 15.05
CA MET A 73 11.99 22.31 14.68
C MET A 73 11.24 21.55 13.59
N THR A 74 11.99 21.03 12.63
CA THR A 74 11.49 20.15 11.58
C THR A 74 12.24 18.84 11.65
N GLY A 75 11.53 17.73 11.48
CA GLY A 75 12.11 16.41 11.43
C GLY A 75 11.18 15.48 10.67
N ILE A 76 11.73 14.36 10.20
CA ILE A 76 10.96 13.33 9.51
C ILE A 76 10.01 12.62 10.50
N LEU A 77 10.52 12.31 11.70
CA LEU A 77 9.75 11.65 12.75
C LEU A 77 9.30 12.63 13.83
N PRO A 78 8.14 12.36 14.47
CA PRO A 78 7.74 13.05 15.69
C PRO A 78 8.74 12.79 16.82
N ILE A 79 8.74 13.62 17.86
CA ILE A 79 9.67 13.49 18.98
C ILE A 79 9.33 12.22 19.77
N LYS A 80 10.34 11.37 20.01
CA LYS A 80 10.15 10.16 20.80
C LYS A 80 9.73 10.49 22.24
N LYS A 81 8.72 9.77 22.74
CA LYS A 81 8.23 9.91 24.12
C LYS A 81 8.87 8.81 24.97
N ILE A 82 9.88 9.16 25.77
CA ILE A 82 10.58 8.26 26.70
C ILE A 82 10.47 8.80 28.12
N GLY A 83 9.64 8.15 28.95
CA GLY A 83 9.56 8.42 30.40
C GLY A 83 9.50 9.90 30.76
N PHE A 84 10.26 10.30 31.78
CA PHE A 84 10.36 11.68 32.26
C PHE A 84 11.17 12.61 31.34
N SER A 85 11.94 12.07 30.41
CA SER A 85 12.76 12.81 29.43
C SER A 85 11.94 13.28 28.21
N SER A 86 10.67 12.88 28.12
CA SER A 86 9.76 13.30 27.05
C SER A 86 9.55 14.82 27.09
N MET A 87 9.77 15.47 25.94
CA MET A 87 9.44 16.89 25.78
C MET A 87 7.93 17.07 25.71
N ASN A 88 7.39 17.96 26.52
CA ASN A 88 5.96 18.27 26.59
C ASN A 88 5.64 19.75 26.35
N ASN A 89 6.64 20.51 25.88
CA ASN A 89 6.60 21.95 25.63
C ASN A 89 6.53 22.29 24.13
N PHE A 90 6.21 21.31 23.29
CA PHE A 90 6.04 21.48 21.85
C PHE A 90 4.59 21.22 21.44
N ILE A 91 4.11 22.03 20.50
CA ILE A 91 2.98 21.68 19.65
C ILE A 91 3.57 20.87 18.50
N GLU A 92 3.23 19.59 18.45
CA GLU A 92 3.71 18.67 17.43
C GLU A 92 2.68 18.60 16.29
N LEU A 93 3.14 18.84 15.07
CA LEU A 93 2.34 18.75 13.84
C LEU A 93 2.96 17.67 12.99
N ALA A 94 2.30 16.53 12.87
CA ALA A 94 2.87 15.32 12.28
C ALA A 94 2.05 14.87 11.07
N MET A 95 2.60 14.02 10.19
CA MET A 95 1.87 13.55 9.00
C MET A 95 0.55 12.81 9.32
N VAL A 96 0.42 12.25 10.53
CA VAL A 96 -0.82 11.60 11.00
C VAL A 96 -1.84 12.58 11.59
N ASP A 97 -1.42 13.80 11.94
CA ASP A 97 -2.22 14.90 12.49
C ASP A 97 -1.53 16.24 12.15
N PRO A 98 -1.63 16.70 10.88
CA PRO A 98 -0.93 17.89 10.42
C PRO A 98 -1.65 19.19 10.82
N SER A 99 -2.93 19.12 11.23
CA SER A 99 -3.74 20.27 11.60
C SER A 99 -3.67 21.39 10.55
N TRP A 100 -3.60 22.65 10.97
CA TRP A 100 -3.49 23.84 10.09
C TRP A 100 -2.30 23.80 9.12
N MET A 101 -1.28 22.98 9.39
CA MET A 101 -0.11 22.82 8.52
C MET A 101 -0.43 22.01 7.25
N ALA A 102 -1.51 21.23 7.25
CA ALA A 102 -1.90 20.36 6.13
C ALA A 102 -1.81 21.07 4.77
N LYS A 103 -2.26 22.33 4.71
CA LYS A 103 -2.28 23.16 3.50
C LYS A 103 -0.91 23.66 3.00
N TYR A 104 0.16 23.43 3.76
CA TYR A 104 1.50 23.95 3.52
C TYR A 104 2.58 22.86 3.37
N ILE A 105 2.19 21.57 3.41
CA ILE A 105 3.12 20.44 3.29
C ILE A 105 3.54 20.18 1.84
N GLY A 106 2.67 20.52 0.89
CA GLY A 106 2.89 20.31 -0.54
C GLY A 106 2.39 21.45 -1.40
N PHE A 107 2.35 21.24 -2.71
CA PHE A 107 1.60 22.12 -3.61
C PHE A 107 0.14 21.70 -3.66
N THR A 108 -0.75 22.68 -3.65
CA THR A 108 -2.18 22.50 -3.85
C THR A 108 -2.52 22.27 -5.32
N ASP A 109 -3.69 21.68 -5.59
CA ASP A 109 -4.24 21.58 -6.94
C ASP A 109 -4.27 22.94 -7.67
N GLU A 110 -4.63 24.02 -6.97
CA GLU A 110 -4.69 25.36 -7.56
C GLU A 110 -3.32 25.92 -7.94
N GLU A 111 -2.29 25.67 -7.13
CA GLU A 111 -0.91 26.08 -7.42
C GLU A 111 -0.36 25.30 -8.61
N VAL A 112 -0.56 23.98 -8.63
CA VAL A 112 -0.08 23.15 -9.74
C VAL A 112 -0.80 23.50 -11.04
N GLN A 113 -2.12 23.73 -11.03
CA GLN A 113 -2.86 24.16 -12.22
C GLN A 113 -2.37 25.48 -12.83
N LYS A 114 -1.84 26.39 -12.00
CA LYS A 114 -1.21 27.64 -12.49
C LYS A 114 0.15 27.40 -13.12
N LEU A 115 0.85 26.33 -12.74
CA LEU A 115 2.18 25.98 -13.23
C LEU A 115 2.12 25.04 -14.46
N CYS A 116 1.21 24.06 -14.48
CA CYS A 116 1.05 23.10 -15.58
C CYS A 116 -0.37 22.49 -15.65
N GLU A 117 -0.78 22.00 -16.83
CA GLU A 117 -2.15 21.54 -17.05
C GLU A 117 -2.47 20.13 -16.51
N LYS A 118 -1.49 19.25 -16.24
CA LYS A 118 -1.76 17.80 -16.04
C LYS A 118 -0.69 17.02 -15.27
N GLU A 119 -0.61 17.15 -13.94
CA GLU A 119 0.35 16.36 -13.15
C GLU A 119 -0.25 15.56 -11.98
N LYS A 120 -1.41 14.93 -12.19
CA LYS A 120 -2.00 13.98 -11.21
C LYS A 120 -1.07 12.85 -10.77
N TRP A 121 0.02 12.63 -11.50
CA TRP A 121 1.05 11.64 -11.17
C TRP A 121 1.70 11.88 -9.80
N TYR A 122 1.82 13.15 -9.39
CA TYR A 122 2.45 13.57 -8.13
C TYR A 122 1.45 13.90 -7.03
N ASN A 123 0.15 13.88 -7.35
CA ASN A 123 -0.93 14.16 -6.42
C ASN A 123 -1.34 12.91 -5.64
N GLY A 124 -1.68 13.10 -4.37
CA GLY A 124 -2.54 12.18 -3.63
C GLY A 124 -2.22 12.02 -2.15
N TYR A 125 -1.43 12.93 -1.58
CA TYR A 125 -1.41 13.13 -0.14
C TYR A 125 -2.68 13.89 0.27
N ASN A 126 -3.71 13.14 0.64
CA ASN A 126 -5.01 13.66 1.05
C ASN A 126 -5.04 13.85 2.57
N LEU A 127 -4.68 15.04 3.02
CA LEU A 127 -4.59 15.41 4.43
C LEU A 127 -5.87 16.08 4.92
N ILE A 128 -6.05 16.13 6.24
CA ILE A 128 -7.15 16.83 6.91
C ILE A 128 -6.58 18.06 7.62
N ASP A 129 -7.18 19.23 7.38
CA ASP A 129 -6.80 20.47 8.06
C ASP A 129 -7.55 20.66 9.39
N ASP A 130 -7.24 21.74 10.11
CA ASP A 130 -7.85 22.09 11.40
C ASP A 130 -9.35 22.42 11.33
N GLU A 131 -9.89 22.62 10.13
CA GLU A 131 -11.31 22.83 9.86
C GLU A 131 -12.03 21.53 9.43
N ASN A 132 -11.33 20.40 9.43
CA ASN A 132 -11.78 19.09 8.89
C ASN A 132 -12.02 19.09 7.37
N ASN A 133 -11.40 20.00 6.63
CA ASN A 133 -11.43 19.96 5.17
C ASN A 133 -10.37 18.97 4.68
N ARG A 134 -10.70 18.25 3.60
CA ARG A 134 -9.73 17.43 2.89
C ARG A 134 -8.93 18.31 1.94
N VAL A 135 -7.61 18.27 2.07
CA VAL A 135 -6.68 18.99 1.20
C VAL A 135 -5.79 17.98 0.49
N SER A 136 -5.78 18.03 -0.84
CA SER A 136 -4.97 17.14 -1.68
C SER A 136 -3.67 17.83 -2.06
N MET A 137 -2.56 17.15 -1.79
CA MET A 137 -1.22 17.70 -1.97
C MET A 137 -0.39 16.92 -2.97
N TYR A 138 0.37 17.70 -3.73
CA TYR A 138 1.39 17.23 -4.67
C TYR A 138 2.76 17.30 -4.01
N THR A 139 3.60 16.30 -4.30
CA THR A 139 5.01 16.28 -3.87
C THR A 139 5.77 17.46 -4.48
N PRO A 140 6.27 18.43 -3.69
CA PRO A 140 6.88 19.65 -4.24
C PRO A 140 8.10 19.38 -5.11
N PHE A 141 8.99 18.49 -4.63
CA PHE A 141 10.20 18.14 -5.35
C PHE A 141 9.90 17.54 -6.72
N SER A 142 8.91 16.65 -6.80
CA SER A 142 8.53 15.98 -8.05
C SER A 142 7.91 16.96 -9.05
N VAL A 143 7.01 17.84 -8.60
CA VAL A 143 6.42 18.89 -9.45
C VAL A 143 7.50 19.83 -9.99
N ILE A 144 8.41 20.32 -9.14
CA ILE A 144 9.51 21.21 -9.57
C ILE A 144 10.37 20.53 -10.63
N ASN A 145 10.78 19.29 -10.39
CA ASN A 145 11.61 18.56 -11.34
C ASN A 145 10.88 18.22 -12.64
N ALA A 146 9.58 17.94 -12.59
CA ALA A 146 8.79 17.67 -13.78
C ALA A 146 8.67 18.91 -14.67
N LEU A 147 8.49 20.09 -14.06
CA LEU A 147 8.50 21.37 -14.76
C LEU A 147 9.87 21.67 -15.37
N ASP A 148 10.96 21.53 -14.61
CA ASP A 148 12.32 21.81 -15.06
C ASP A 148 12.74 20.89 -16.22
N ASN A 149 12.46 19.60 -16.09
CA ASN A 149 12.80 18.59 -17.09
C ASN A 149 11.75 18.49 -18.23
N LYS A 150 10.61 19.15 -18.09
CA LYS A 150 9.45 19.09 -19.01
C LYS A 150 8.98 17.66 -19.26
N SER A 151 8.99 16.83 -18.23
CA SER A 151 8.58 15.42 -18.35
C SER A 151 8.07 14.87 -17.04
N ILE A 152 6.98 14.11 -17.09
CA ILE A 152 6.51 13.33 -15.95
C ILE A 152 7.38 12.06 -15.86
N ARG A 153 8.06 11.90 -14.73
CA ARG A 153 8.89 10.74 -14.36
C ARG A 153 8.81 10.52 -12.85
N ASN A 154 9.36 9.41 -12.41
CA ASN A 154 9.63 9.20 -11.00
C ASN A 154 10.86 10.01 -10.58
N TYR A 155 10.61 11.07 -9.81
CA TYR A 155 11.56 11.98 -9.18
C TYR A 155 11.71 11.69 -7.68
N TRP A 156 11.05 10.64 -7.16
CA TRP A 156 11.20 10.25 -5.76
C TRP A 156 12.68 10.06 -5.45
N ASN A 157 13.19 10.88 -4.52
CA ASN A 157 14.63 10.98 -4.33
C ASN A 157 15.17 9.69 -3.71
N LYS A 158 16.06 9.08 -4.48
CA LYS A 158 16.74 7.80 -4.29
C LYS A 158 17.85 7.85 -3.22
N SER A 159 18.06 8.98 -2.56
CA SER A 159 19.09 9.11 -1.52
C SER A 159 18.61 8.51 -0.18
N SER A 160 19.24 7.41 0.26
CA SER A 160 19.08 6.71 1.55
C SER A 160 17.70 6.12 1.90
N SER A 161 16.61 6.68 1.39
CA SER A 161 15.20 6.27 1.54
C SER A 161 14.93 4.82 1.09
N PHE A 162 15.69 4.33 0.11
CA PHE A 162 15.54 3.00 -0.50
C PHE A 162 15.68 1.79 0.43
N GLU A 163 16.59 1.85 1.40
CA GLU A 163 16.71 0.74 2.36
C GLU A 163 15.50 0.69 3.30
N TYR A 164 14.88 1.83 3.57
CA TYR A 164 13.80 1.91 4.54
C TYR A 164 12.54 1.18 4.07
N LEU A 165 11.99 1.51 2.89
CA LEU A 165 10.73 0.90 2.45
C LEU A 165 10.82 -0.63 2.39
N SER A 166 11.83 -1.15 1.68
CA SER A 166 12.04 -2.60 1.56
C SER A 166 12.20 -3.27 2.91
N ASN A 167 13.03 -2.73 3.80
CA ASN A 167 13.27 -3.35 5.11
C ASN A 167 11.98 -3.44 5.92
N TYR A 168 11.11 -2.43 5.87
CA TYR A 168 9.88 -2.38 6.64
C TYR A 168 8.78 -3.29 6.08
N ILE A 169 8.49 -3.24 4.78
CA ILE A 169 7.42 -4.08 4.19
C ILE A 169 7.74 -5.58 4.27
N HIS A 170 9.01 -5.94 4.40
CA HIS A 170 9.44 -7.34 4.54
C HIS A 170 9.32 -7.89 5.97
N MET A 171 9.13 -7.05 7.00
CA MET A 171 9.05 -7.50 8.40
C MET A 171 7.86 -8.44 8.67
N ASN A 172 6.80 -8.36 7.85
CA ASN A 172 5.64 -9.24 7.85
C ASN A 172 4.95 -9.48 9.21
N TYR A 173 4.92 -8.48 10.10
CA TYR A 173 4.09 -8.50 11.31
C TYR A 173 2.60 -8.64 10.93
N ASP A 174 1.83 -9.51 11.60
CA ASP A 174 0.36 -9.61 11.50
C ASP A 174 -0.26 -9.56 10.08
N GLY A 175 0.42 -10.14 9.09
CA GLY A 175 -0.07 -10.12 7.69
C GLY A 175 0.22 -8.82 6.93
N LEU A 176 1.17 -8.01 7.39
CA LEU A 176 1.63 -6.76 6.74
C LEU A 176 1.87 -6.93 5.23
N LYS A 177 2.42 -8.06 4.78
CA LYS A 177 2.64 -8.30 3.34
C LYS A 177 1.32 -8.40 2.55
N ASN A 178 0.29 -9.04 3.11
CA ASN A 178 -1.03 -9.13 2.46
C ASN A 178 -1.69 -7.75 2.37
N ASP A 179 -1.59 -6.95 3.44
CA ASP A 179 -2.13 -5.60 3.44
C ASP A 179 -1.35 -4.67 2.50
N THR A 180 -0.03 -4.88 2.38
CA THR A 180 0.81 -4.18 1.39
C THR A 180 0.34 -4.47 -0.04
N ILE A 181 -0.02 -5.73 -0.34
CA ILE A 181 -0.61 -6.11 -1.63
C ILE A 181 -1.94 -5.36 -1.86
N LEU A 182 -2.80 -5.30 -0.84
CA LEU A 182 -4.09 -4.59 -0.94
C LEU A 182 -3.91 -3.09 -1.18
N LEU A 183 -2.93 -2.44 -0.54
CA LEU A 183 -2.56 -1.05 -0.81
C LEU A 183 -2.11 -0.85 -2.26
N MET A 184 -1.29 -1.76 -2.79
CA MET A 184 -0.82 -1.70 -4.18
C MET A 184 -1.94 -1.91 -5.21
N GLU A 185 -2.98 -2.67 -4.88
CA GLU A 185 -4.21 -2.78 -5.69
C GLU A 185 -5.12 -1.52 -5.59
N LYS A 186 -4.58 -0.39 -5.11
CA LYS A 186 -5.28 0.88 -4.85
C LYS A 186 -6.37 0.78 -3.78
N GLY A 187 -6.26 -0.21 -2.90
CA GLY A 187 -7.08 -0.31 -1.70
C GLY A 187 -6.63 0.66 -0.61
N THR A 188 -7.36 0.65 0.50
CA THR A 188 -7.01 1.34 1.75
C THR A 188 -6.97 0.33 2.89
N ILE A 189 -6.18 0.63 3.93
CA ILE A 189 -6.06 -0.22 5.13
C ILE A 189 -6.34 0.61 6.36
N LYS A 190 -7.25 0.15 7.21
CA LYS A 190 -7.50 0.79 8.50
C LYS A 190 -6.38 0.46 9.48
N ILE A 191 -5.84 1.47 10.14
CA ILE A 191 -4.74 1.33 11.11
C ILE A 191 -5.02 2.11 12.41
N ASP A 192 -4.44 1.65 13.52
CA ASP A 192 -4.34 2.41 14.77
C ASP A 192 -2.94 3.02 14.93
N VAL A 193 -2.83 4.33 14.73
CA VAL A 193 -1.56 5.07 14.85
C VAL A 193 -1.08 5.23 16.30
N LYS A 194 -1.91 4.92 17.31
CA LYS A 194 -1.61 5.20 18.73
C LYS A 194 -0.59 4.25 19.33
N THR A 195 -0.34 3.10 18.71
CA THR A 195 0.63 2.12 19.20
C THR A 195 2.06 2.48 18.78
N TYR A 196 2.22 3.37 17.81
CA TYR A 196 3.52 3.78 17.31
C TYR A 196 4.32 4.59 18.34
N HIS A 197 5.59 4.23 18.52
CA HIS A 197 6.47 4.78 19.55
C HIS A 197 7.44 5.87 19.02
N ASN A 198 7.18 6.47 17.86
CA ASN A 198 7.99 7.54 17.27
C ASN A 198 9.47 7.12 17.07
N ASP A 199 9.70 5.90 16.59
CA ASP A 199 11.03 5.43 16.18
C ASP A 199 11.02 4.50 14.97
N MET A 200 12.21 4.05 14.56
CA MET A 200 12.43 3.25 13.36
C MET A 200 12.64 1.75 13.63
N THR A 201 12.50 1.29 14.87
CA THR A 201 12.98 -0.05 15.27
C THR A 201 12.05 -0.80 16.23
N SER A 202 11.25 -0.11 17.03
CA SER A 202 10.44 -0.69 18.11
C SER A 202 9.01 -1.00 17.65
N PHE A 203 8.87 -1.90 16.66
CA PHE A 203 7.57 -2.31 16.15
C PHE A 203 7.02 -3.51 16.90
N LYS A 204 5.72 -3.48 17.18
CA LYS A 204 5.00 -4.60 17.79
C LYS A 204 3.96 -5.18 16.82
N TRP A 205 3.33 -4.33 16.02
CA TRP A 205 2.26 -4.71 15.10
C TRP A 205 2.48 -4.09 13.72
N LYS A 206 1.74 -4.58 12.71
CA LYS A 206 1.75 -4.00 11.35
C LYS A 206 1.40 -2.51 11.33
N ASP A 207 0.52 -2.07 12.22
CA ASP A 207 0.06 -0.68 12.31
C ASP A 207 1.20 0.28 12.69
N ASP A 208 2.16 -0.17 13.51
CA ASP A 208 3.36 0.61 13.85
C ASP A 208 4.24 0.83 12.61
N VAL A 209 4.34 -0.20 11.76
CA VAL A 209 5.10 -0.14 10.50
C VAL A 209 4.39 0.78 9.51
N PHE A 210 3.07 0.68 9.36
CA PHE A 210 2.32 1.58 8.50
C PHE A 210 2.37 3.03 8.98
N THR A 211 2.31 3.26 10.29
CA THR A 211 2.44 4.60 10.88
C THR A 211 3.82 5.21 10.59
N LEU A 212 4.90 4.41 10.69
CA LEU A 212 6.21 4.87 10.27
C LEU A 212 6.23 5.23 8.77
N LEU A 213 5.67 4.39 7.91
CA LEU A 213 5.64 4.64 6.47
C LEU A 213 4.84 5.91 6.12
N VAL A 214 3.87 6.32 6.95
CA VAL A 214 3.20 7.63 6.83
C VAL A 214 4.18 8.78 7.12
N HIS A 215 4.98 8.68 8.19
CA HIS A 215 5.98 9.71 8.52
C HIS A 215 7.15 9.77 7.54
N LEU A 216 7.43 8.67 6.84
CA LEU A 216 8.44 8.61 5.77
C LEU A 216 7.88 9.01 4.40
N ASP A 217 6.65 9.53 4.35
CA ASP A 217 5.92 9.94 3.15
C ASP A 217 5.66 8.80 2.13
N TYR A 218 5.84 7.53 2.51
CA TYR A 218 5.49 6.38 1.67
C TYR A 218 3.99 6.06 1.67
N LEU A 219 3.25 6.51 2.69
CA LEU A 219 1.81 6.33 2.78
C LEU A 219 1.14 7.66 3.15
N CYS A 220 -0.08 7.86 2.65
CA CYS A 220 -0.96 8.93 3.10
C CYS A 220 -1.92 8.39 4.15
N TYR A 221 -2.09 9.12 5.24
CA TYR A 221 -3.07 8.81 6.29
C TYR A 221 -4.31 9.69 6.18
N ASP A 222 -5.47 9.05 6.10
CA ASP A 222 -6.78 9.68 6.22
C ASP A 222 -7.21 9.66 7.70
N GLU A 223 -7.11 10.82 8.35
CA GLU A 223 -7.43 10.95 9.76
C GLU A 223 -8.90 10.62 10.07
N ILE A 224 -9.84 10.93 9.17
CA ILE A 224 -11.27 10.73 9.41
C ILE A 224 -11.60 9.25 9.39
N ASN A 225 -11.16 8.54 8.35
CA ASN A 225 -11.45 7.12 8.16
C ASN A 225 -10.51 6.23 8.97
N LYS A 226 -9.39 6.78 9.45
CA LYS A 226 -8.28 6.09 10.11
C LYS A 226 -7.63 5.07 9.17
N GLU A 227 -7.46 5.44 7.90
CA GLU A 227 -7.00 4.56 6.83
C GLU A 227 -5.70 5.06 6.19
N VAL A 228 -4.86 4.15 5.72
CA VAL A 228 -3.69 4.46 4.89
C VAL A 228 -3.89 4.05 3.44
N SER A 229 -3.22 4.77 2.55
CA SER A 229 -3.18 4.52 1.11
C SER A 229 -1.81 4.88 0.53
N ILE A 230 -1.45 4.29 -0.61
CA ILE A 230 -0.31 4.76 -1.40
C ILE A 230 -0.73 6.08 -2.08
N PRO A 231 -0.02 7.20 -1.84
CA PRO A 231 -0.51 8.53 -2.20
C PRO A 231 -0.59 8.71 -3.71
N ASN A 232 0.46 8.35 -4.44
CA ASN A 232 0.58 8.72 -5.84
C ASN A 232 1.31 7.63 -6.65
N ASN A 233 1.44 7.85 -7.97
CA ASN A 233 2.02 6.84 -8.85
C ASN A 233 3.54 6.70 -8.70
N GLU A 234 4.26 7.74 -8.24
CA GLU A 234 5.70 7.61 -7.98
C GLU A 234 5.95 6.62 -6.84
N ILE A 235 5.19 6.76 -5.76
CA ILE A 235 5.33 5.86 -4.62
C ILE A 235 4.85 4.46 -4.99
N LEU A 236 3.77 4.32 -5.78
CA LEU A 236 3.33 3.02 -6.27
C LEU A 236 4.43 2.27 -7.05
N GLU A 237 5.14 2.97 -7.94
CA GLU A 237 6.29 2.37 -8.66
C GLU A 237 7.40 1.89 -7.71
N GLU A 238 7.66 2.62 -6.62
CA GLU A 238 8.64 2.18 -5.61
C GLU A 238 8.18 0.89 -4.91
N PHE A 239 6.91 0.79 -4.52
CA PHE A 239 6.36 -0.46 -3.99
C PHE A 239 6.50 -1.61 -5.01
N GLU A 240 6.15 -1.39 -6.28
CA GLU A 240 6.28 -2.39 -7.35
C GLU A 240 7.73 -2.89 -7.52
N ILE A 241 8.71 -2.00 -7.44
CA ILE A 241 10.13 -2.35 -7.52
C ILE A 241 10.52 -3.29 -6.36
N TYR A 242 10.12 -2.96 -5.13
CA TYR A 242 10.51 -3.71 -3.94
C TYR A 242 9.71 -5.00 -3.70
N THR A 243 8.57 -5.15 -4.38
CA THR A 243 7.79 -6.39 -4.38
C THR A 243 7.99 -7.22 -5.65
N ASN A 244 9.01 -6.95 -6.46
CA ASN A 244 9.29 -7.72 -7.69
C ASN A 244 10.02 -9.07 -7.44
N SER A 245 10.04 -9.56 -6.20
CA SER A 245 10.63 -10.85 -5.88
C SER A 245 9.64 -11.99 -6.15
N LYS A 246 10.15 -13.22 -6.27
CA LYS A 246 9.32 -14.41 -6.45
C LYS A 246 8.34 -14.61 -5.28
N ASP A 247 8.82 -14.40 -4.05
CA ASP A 247 8.02 -14.58 -2.83
C ASP A 247 6.80 -13.66 -2.82
N TRP A 248 6.98 -12.40 -3.22
CA TRP A 248 5.87 -11.46 -3.38
C TRP A 248 4.96 -11.86 -4.53
N SER A 249 5.51 -12.25 -5.68
CA SER A 249 4.72 -12.67 -6.85
C SER A 249 3.81 -13.87 -6.55
N ASP A 250 4.30 -14.84 -5.77
CA ASP A 250 3.51 -15.99 -5.33
C ASP A 250 2.41 -15.54 -4.35
N LEU A 251 2.72 -14.63 -3.41
CA LEU A 251 1.74 -14.06 -2.48
C LEU A 251 0.64 -13.24 -3.19
N PHE A 252 1.01 -12.42 -4.17
CA PHE A 252 0.07 -11.68 -5.03
C PHE A 252 -0.88 -12.64 -5.76
N ARG A 253 -0.36 -13.75 -6.27
CA ARG A 253 -1.18 -14.77 -6.94
C ARG A 253 -2.16 -15.42 -5.97
N ASP A 254 -1.70 -15.79 -4.78
CA ASP A 254 -2.55 -16.40 -3.75
C ASP A 254 -3.64 -15.43 -3.28
N PHE A 255 -3.29 -14.15 -3.10
CA PHE A 255 -4.24 -13.09 -2.76
C PHE A 255 -5.30 -12.88 -3.84
N GLN A 256 -4.90 -12.77 -5.11
CA GLN A 256 -5.84 -12.65 -6.23
C GLN A 256 -6.74 -13.89 -6.34
N LEU A 257 -6.20 -15.08 -6.10
CA LEU A 257 -6.99 -16.31 -6.09
C LEU A 257 -8.03 -16.28 -4.97
N ALA A 258 -7.65 -15.86 -3.75
CA ALA A 258 -8.57 -15.74 -2.62
C ALA A 258 -9.69 -14.73 -2.89
N LYS A 259 -9.38 -13.55 -3.43
CA LYS A 259 -10.38 -12.55 -3.81
C LYS A 259 -11.35 -13.06 -4.87
N LEU A 260 -10.83 -13.76 -5.89
CA LEU A 260 -11.67 -14.38 -6.92
C LEU A 260 -12.56 -15.50 -6.34
N VAL A 261 -12.07 -16.25 -5.34
CA VAL A 261 -12.85 -17.27 -4.62
C VAL A 261 -13.98 -16.61 -3.83
N GLU A 262 -13.71 -15.51 -3.15
CA GLU A 262 -14.68 -14.74 -2.38
C GLU A 262 -15.76 -14.10 -3.28
N GLU A 263 -15.37 -13.45 -4.37
CA GLU A 263 -16.31 -12.92 -5.37
C GLU A 263 -17.21 -14.02 -5.93
N ALA A 264 -16.65 -15.19 -6.20
CA ALA A 264 -17.40 -16.36 -6.66
C ALA A 264 -18.40 -16.85 -5.60
N HIS A 265 -18.02 -16.79 -4.32
CA HIS A 265 -18.86 -17.22 -3.20
C HIS A 265 -20.05 -16.29 -3.06
N ASP A 266 -19.80 -14.99 -3.05
CA ASP A 266 -20.84 -13.95 -2.96
C ASP A 266 -21.82 -14.02 -4.13
N GLU A 267 -21.34 -14.29 -5.35
CA GLU A 267 -22.20 -14.51 -6.50
C GLU A 267 -23.06 -15.77 -6.36
N ALA A 268 -22.53 -16.84 -5.76
CA ALA A 268 -23.24 -18.10 -5.54
C ALA A 268 -24.33 -17.95 -4.46
N ASP A 269 -24.01 -17.28 -3.35
CA ASP A 269 -24.94 -17.00 -2.26
C ASP A 269 -26.11 -16.11 -2.70
N LYS A 270 -25.84 -15.12 -3.56
CA LYS A 270 -26.88 -14.30 -4.20
C LYS A 270 -27.78 -15.10 -5.15
N LYS A 271 -27.37 -16.30 -5.60
CA LYS A 271 -28.00 -17.03 -6.71
C LYS A 271 -28.75 -18.32 -6.39
N THR A 272 -28.68 -18.97 -5.20
CA THR A 272 -29.74 -19.88 -4.63
C THR A 272 -29.27 -21.00 -3.67
N ASN A 273 -30.28 -21.48 -2.91
CA ASN A 273 -30.39 -22.61 -1.98
C ASN A 273 -30.39 -24.03 -2.63
N ASN A 274 -29.61 -24.35 -3.67
CA ASN A 274 -29.64 -25.71 -4.31
C ASN A 274 -28.27 -26.30 -4.76
N ASN A 275 -28.14 -27.63 -4.67
CA ASN A 275 -26.88 -28.40 -4.75
C ASN A 275 -26.15 -28.46 -6.11
N GLU A 276 -26.83 -28.13 -7.22
CA GLU A 276 -26.20 -28.00 -8.55
C GLU A 276 -25.36 -26.70 -8.64
N ALA A 277 -25.80 -25.65 -7.95
CA ALA A 277 -25.07 -24.40 -7.84
C ALA A 277 -23.75 -24.58 -7.07
N SER A 278 -23.72 -25.44 -6.03
CA SER A 278 -22.50 -25.78 -5.31
C SER A 278 -21.46 -26.51 -6.17
N LEU A 279 -21.88 -27.25 -7.21
CA LEU A 279 -20.96 -27.90 -8.15
C LEU A 279 -20.46 -26.90 -9.21
N LYS A 280 -21.37 -26.07 -9.76
CA LYS A 280 -20.98 -24.92 -10.60
C LYS A 280 -19.97 -24.05 -9.85
N TYR A 281 -20.14 -23.89 -8.54
CA TYR A 281 -19.23 -23.19 -7.63
C TYR A 281 -17.85 -23.86 -7.49
N THR A 282 -17.74 -25.14 -7.13
CA THR A 282 -16.45 -25.85 -7.05
C THR A 282 -15.68 -25.85 -8.38
N ILE A 283 -16.41 -25.97 -9.49
CA ILE A 283 -15.84 -25.98 -10.83
C ILE A 283 -15.44 -24.56 -11.26
N LYS A 284 -16.24 -23.53 -10.93
CA LYS A 284 -15.86 -22.13 -11.06
C LYS A 284 -14.58 -21.82 -10.27
N LEU A 285 -14.44 -22.27 -9.03
CA LEU A 285 -13.22 -22.11 -8.23
C LEU A 285 -11.99 -22.74 -8.90
N ALA A 286 -12.12 -23.97 -9.43
CA ALA A 286 -11.07 -24.63 -10.20
C ALA A 286 -10.74 -23.87 -11.51
N TYR A 287 -11.73 -23.25 -12.14
CA TYR A 287 -11.53 -22.46 -13.35
C TYR A 287 -11.06 -21.02 -13.08
N TYR A 288 -11.32 -20.44 -11.91
CA TYR A 288 -10.79 -19.13 -11.54
C TYR A 288 -9.27 -19.16 -11.38
N ALA A 289 -8.69 -20.27 -10.89
CA ALA A 289 -7.25 -20.51 -10.99
C ALA A 289 -6.75 -20.52 -12.45
N ALA A 290 -7.61 -20.92 -13.41
CA ALA A 290 -7.30 -20.87 -14.83
C ALA A 290 -7.45 -19.46 -15.45
N ARG A 291 -8.06 -18.46 -14.78
CA ARG A 291 -8.16 -17.07 -15.31
C ARG A 291 -6.81 -16.42 -15.56
N ILE A 292 -5.73 -16.92 -14.97
CA ILE A 292 -4.36 -16.51 -15.29
C ILE A 292 -4.14 -16.64 -16.80
N ASN A 293 -4.51 -17.79 -17.37
CA ASN A 293 -4.24 -18.16 -18.77
C ASN A 293 -5.47 -18.07 -19.69
N TYR A 294 -6.69 -17.99 -19.14
CA TYR A 294 -7.94 -18.08 -19.91
C TYR A 294 -8.90 -16.91 -19.65
N THR A 295 -9.63 -16.50 -20.68
CA THR A 295 -10.87 -15.73 -20.61
C THR A 295 -12.02 -16.73 -20.48
N ILE A 296 -12.80 -16.63 -19.40
CA ILE A 296 -13.90 -17.56 -19.11
C ILE A 296 -15.21 -16.90 -19.53
N LEU A 297 -16.03 -17.62 -20.28
CA LEU A 297 -17.36 -17.18 -20.70
C LEU A 297 -18.40 -18.16 -20.15
N ASP A 298 -19.28 -17.68 -19.28
CA ASP A 298 -20.37 -18.45 -18.70
C ASP A 298 -21.64 -18.35 -19.56
N ASP A 299 -22.49 -19.39 -19.50
CA ASP A 299 -23.84 -19.39 -20.06
C ASP A 299 -23.88 -18.88 -21.51
N VAL A 300 -22.95 -19.37 -22.35
CA VAL A 300 -22.81 -18.90 -23.73
C VAL A 300 -23.90 -19.52 -24.62
N ASP A 301 -24.74 -18.67 -25.20
CA ASP A 301 -25.80 -19.08 -26.12
C ASP A 301 -25.24 -19.50 -27.49
N SER A 302 -25.61 -20.67 -28.00
CA SER A 302 -25.33 -21.09 -29.39
C SER A 302 -26.49 -20.86 -30.35
N GLY A 303 -27.59 -20.26 -29.91
CA GLY A 303 -28.87 -20.19 -30.62
C GLY A 303 -29.68 -21.48 -30.53
N LYS A 304 -29.12 -22.55 -29.93
CA LYS A 304 -29.79 -23.82 -29.65
C LYS A 304 -29.84 -24.14 -28.16
N GLY A 305 -29.28 -23.30 -27.30
CA GLY A 305 -29.18 -23.52 -25.86
C GLY A 305 -27.94 -22.85 -25.29
N TYR A 306 -27.77 -22.97 -23.97
CA TYR A 306 -26.64 -22.40 -23.22
C TYR A 306 -25.66 -23.49 -22.82
N THR A 307 -24.36 -23.23 -22.95
CA THR A 307 -23.31 -24.07 -22.37
C THR A 307 -22.93 -23.54 -21.00
N ASP A 308 -22.53 -24.41 -20.08
CA ASP A 308 -22.18 -23.99 -18.73
C ASP A 308 -20.96 -23.06 -18.72
N VAL A 309 -19.83 -23.48 -19.32
CA VAL A 309 -18.57 -22.72 -19.30
C VAL A 309 -17.76 -22.93 -20.59
N ILE A 310 -17.23 -21.84 -21.14
CA ILE A 310 -16.19 -21.84 -22.17
C ILE A 310 -14.91 -21.22 -21.61
N LEU A 311 -13.77 -21.90 -21.79
CA LEU A 311 -12.45 -21.34 -21.49
C LEU A 311 -11.72 -21.02 -22.78
N ASN A 312 -11.48 -19.72 -22.99
CA ASN A 312 -10.79 -19.20 -24.16
C ASN A 312 -9.36 -18.76 -23.80
N PRO A 313 -8.29 -19.36 -24.33
CA PRO A 313 -6.93 -18.98 -24.00
C PRO A 313 -6.66 -17.49 -24.30
N LYS A 314 -6.00 -16.78 -23.39
CA LYS A 314 -5.57 -15.38 -23.61
C LYS A 314 -4.55 -15.31 -24.75
N ARG A 315 -4.44 -14.14 -25.39
CA ARG A 315 -3.49 -13.90 -26.50
C ARG A 315 -2.07 -14.29 -26.05
N ASN A 316 -1.35 -15.03 -26.90
CA ASN A 316 -0.01 -15.61 -26.69
C ASN A 316 0.07 -16.91 -25.85
N CYS A 317 -1.05 -17.46 -25.38
CA CYS A 317 -1.09 -18.79 -24.78
C CYS A 317 -1.23 -19.87 -25.87
N LYS A 318 -0.43 -20.95 -25.82
CA LYS A 318 -0.50 -22.09 -26.76
C LYS A 318 -1.52 -23.16 -26.34
N ASP A 319 -2.22 -22.95 -25.24
CA ASP A 319 -3.09 -23.96 -24.67
C ASP A 319 -4.38 -24.17 -25.49
N SER A 320 -5.07 -25.28 -25.23
CA SER A 320 -6.33 -25.63 -25.88
C SER A 320 -7.49 -24.77 -25.37
N ALA A 321 -8.42 -24.39 -26.24
CA ALA A 321 -9.70 -23.88 -25.77
C ALA A 321 -10.56 -25.02 -25.22
N PHE A 322 -11.48 -24.72 -24.30
CA PHE A 322 -12.37 -25.71 -23.70
C PHE A 322 -13.84 -25.30 -23.82
N ILE A 323 -14.70 -26.27 -24.10
CA ILE A 323 -16.14 -26.19 -23.87
C ILE A 323 -16.47 -27.21 -22.79
N VAL A 324 -17.11 -26.76 -21.71
CA VAL A 324 -17.41 -27.59 -20.54
C VAL A 324 -18.92 -27.62 -20.32
N GLU A 325 -19.44 -28.84 -20.13
CA GLU A 325 -20.83 -29.09 -19.76
C GLU A 325 -20.89 -29.94 -18.48
N LEU A 326 -21.76 -29.56 -17.56
CA LEU A 326 -21.95 -30.17 -16.26
C LEU A 326 -23.28 -30.93 -16.21
N LYS A 327 -23.27 -32.08 -15.54
CA LYS A 327 -24.47 -32.89 -15.29
C LYS A 327 -24.54 -33.36 -13.85
N TYR A 328 -25.74 -33.27 -13.27
CA TYR A 328 -26.07 -33.81 -11.95
C TYR A 328 -26.90 -35.08 -12.09
N MET A 329 -26.53 -36.15 -11.35
CA MET A 329 -27.23 -37.44 -11.32
C MET A 329 -27.55 -38.03 -12.71
N ASN A 330 -26.65 -37.87 -13.67
CA ASN A 330 -26.83 -38.38 -15.03
C ASN A 330 -25.54 -39.09 -15.48
N SER A 331 -25.09 -38.87 -16.72
CA SER A 331 -23.84 -39.39 -17.25
C SER A 331 -23.03 -38.30 -17.95
N SER A 332 -21.69 -38.43 -17.92
CA SER A 332 -20.82 -37.53 -18.67
C SER A 332 -21.02 -37.68 -20.18
N GLU A 333 -21.51 -38.84 -20.64
CA GLU A 333 -21.88 -39.06 -22.04
C GLU A 333 -23.10 -38.23 -22.46
N SER A 334 -24.11 -38.09 -21.58
CA SER A 334 -25.26 -37.20 -21.82
C SER A 334 -24.82 -35.74 -21.99
N GLY A 335 -23.92 -35.25 -21.12
CA GLY A 335 -23.34 -33.91 -21.27
C GLY A 335 -22.54 -33.75 -22.57
N MET A 336 -21.77 -34.77 -22.94
CA MET A 336 -21.01 -34.75 -24.20
C MET A 336 -21.92 -34.71 -25.43
N ASN A 337 -23.03 -35.46 -25.42
CA ASN A 337 -24.01 -35.43 -26.49
C ASN A 337 -24.67 -34.06 -26.59
N GLN A 338 -24.98 -33.42 -25.46
CA GLN A 338 -25.51 -32.06 -25.48
C GLN A 338 -24.53 -31.06 -26.12
N ILE A 339 -23.24 -31.11 -25.78
CA ILE A 339 -22.22 -30.23 -26.39
C ILE A 339 -22.23 -30.35 -27.93
N ILE A 340 -22.35 -31.59 -28.42
CA ILE A 340 -22.34 -31.91 -29.84
C ILE A 340 -23.65 -31.46 -30.50
N GLU A 341 -24.81 -31.86 -29.97
CA GLU A 341 -26.15 -31.56 -30.52
C GLU A 341 -26.44 -30.06 -30.57
N ARG A 342 -26.06 -29.34 -29.50
CA ARG A 342 -26.25 -27.89 -29.38
C ARG A 342 -25.19 -27.10 -30.14
N ASN A 343 -24.19 -27.78 -30.70
CA ASN A 343 -23.13 -27.23 -31.55
C ASN A 343 -22.42 -26.01 -30.92
N TYR A 344 -22.08 -26.09 -29.63
CA TYR A 344 -21.37 -25.01 -28.93
C TYR A 344 -20.02 -24.67 -29.59
N SER A 345 -19.39 -25.66 -30.23
CA SER A 345 -18.15 -25.49 -31.02
C SER A 345 -18.22 -24.44 -32.13
N SER A 346 -19.42 -24.09 -32.59
CA SER A 346 -19.63 -23.05 -33.59
C SER A 346 -19.19 -21.65 -33.14
N ARG A 347 -19.15 -21.38 -31.83
CA ARG A 347 -18.72 -20.10 -31.25
C ARG A 347 -17.19 -19.97 -31.14
N LEU A 348 -16.44 -21.06 -31.31
CA LEU A 348 -14.98 -21.11 -31.18
C LEU A 348 -14.28 -21.49 -32.50
N VAL A 349 -14.69 -20.85 -33.61
CA VAL A 349 -14.22 -21.19 -34.96
C VAL A 349 -12.69 -21.11 -35.10
N TYR A 350 -12.06 -20.17 -34.40
CA TYR A 350 -10.61 -19.95 -34.44
C TYR A 350 -9.79 -20.98 -33.65
N TYR A 351 -10.44 -21.79 -32.81
CA TYR A 351 -9.76 -22.77 -31.94
C TYR A 351 -10.03 -24.21 -32.36
N LYS A 352 -10.70 -24.46 -33.49
CA LYS A 352 -11.15 -25.80 -33.90
C LYS A 352 -10.03 -26.85 -33.92
N ASP A 353 -8.80 -26.46 -34.26
CA ASP A 353 -7.65 -27.38 -34.32
C ASP A 353 -7.03 -27.68 -32.93
N ASN A 354 -7.44 -26.91 -31.92
CA ASN A 354 -6.98 -26.98 -30.53
C ASN A 354 -8.13 -26.77 -29.53
N LEU A 355 -9.27 -27.44 -29.76
CA LEU A 355 -10.47 -27.34 -28.93
C LEU A 355 -10.76 -28.69 -28.24
N LEU A 356 -10.97 -28.64 -26.93
CA LEU A 356 -11.37 -29.77 -26.08
C LEU A 356 -12.82 -29.59 -25.63
N LEU A 357 -13.59 -30.67 -25.75
CA LEU A 357 -14.94 -30.79 -25.24
C LEU A 357 -14.87 -31.62 -23.95
N VAL A 358 -15.42 -31.11 -22.86
CA VAL A 358 -15.34 -31.71 -21.53
C VAL A 358 -16.74 -31.82 -20.96
N ALA A 359 -17.15 -33.03 -20.60
CA ALA A 359 -18.42 -33.27 -19.93
C ALA A 359 -18.17 -33.94 -18.58
N ILE A 360 -18.65 -33.32 -17.51
CA ILE A 360 -18.42 -33.76 -16.14
C ILE A 360 -19.77 -34.13 -15.53
N ASN A 361 -19.88 -35.35 -15.03
CA ASN A 361 -21.06 -35.81 -14.31
C ASN A 361 -20.72 -36.15 -12.85
N TYR A 362 -21.64 -35.77 -11.97
CA TYR A 362 -21.54 -36.04 -10.54
C TYR A 362 -22.74 -36.82 -10.00
N ASP A 363 -22.44 -37.86 -9.23
CA ASP A 363 -23.40 -38.67 -8.48
C ASP A 363 -23.03 -38.67 -6.99
N LYS A 364 -23.88 -38.02 -6.19
CA LYS A 364 -23.70 -37.83 -4.75
C LYS A 364 -24.36 -38.94 -3.91
N GLU A 365 -25.21 -39.77 -4.52
CA GLU A 365 -25.92 -40.88 -3.87
C GLU A 365 -25.25 -42.24 -4.09
N SER A 366 -24.38 -42.34 -5.10
CA SER A 366 -23.44 -43.44 -5.27
C SER A 366 -22.65 -43.70 -3.99
N LYS A 367 -22.73 -44.93 -3.47
CA LYS A 367 -21.95 -45.41 -2.30
C LYS A 367 -20.43 -45.17 -2.43
N ASN A 368 -19.93 -44.89 -3.64
CA ASN A 368 -18.52 -44.62 -3.93
C ASN A 368 -18.20 -43.15 -4.28
N LYS A 369 -19.16 -42.21 -4.26
CA LYS A 369 -18.98 -40.77 -4.57
C LYS A 369 -18.07 -40.51 -5.79
N LYS A 370 -18.20 -41.30 -6.86
CA LYS A 370 -17.30 -41.19 -8.03
C LYS A 370 -17.85 -40.18 -9.03
N HIS A 371 -17.09 -39.10 -9.25
CA HIS A 371 -17.27 -38.23 -10.41
C HIS A 371 -16.84 -38.97 -11.69
N THR A 372 -17.55 -38.71 -12.80
CA THR A 372 -17.15 -39.22 -14.12
C THR A 372 -16.90 -38.06 -15.07
N CYS A 373 -15.85 -38.15 -15.87
CA CYS A 373 -15.47 -37.11 -16.82
C CYS A 373 -15.22 -37.75 -18.19
N THR A 374 -15.78 -37.14 -19.22
CA THR A 374 -15.54 -37.50 -20.61
C THR A 374 -14.90 -36.31 -21.32
N ILE A 375 -13.70 -36.51 -21.89
CA ILE A 375 -12.96 -35.49 -22.63
C ILE A 375 -12.81 -35.95 -24.08
N LYS A 376 -13.14 -35.09 -25.04
CA LYS A 376 -12.96 -35.35 -26.48
C LYS A 376 -12.28 -34.16 -27.14
N LYS A 377 -11.31 -34.43 -28.03
CA LYS A 377 -10.80 -33.39 -28.93
C LYS A 377 -11.84 -33.14 -30.03
N TYR A 378 -12.09 -31.87 -30.34
CA TYR A 378 -12.98 -31.51 -31.44
C TYR A 378 -12.39 -32.01 -32.76
N ASP A 379 -13.20 -32.71 -33.55
CA ASP A 379 -12.83 -33.24 -34.85
C ASP A 379 -13.78 -32.67 -35.90
N LYS A 380 -13.25 -31.80 -36.77
CA LYS A 380 -13.99 -31.12 -37.84
C LYS A 380 -14.52 -32.08 -38.91
N ASN A 381 -13.97 -33.30 -39.01
CA ASN A 381 -14.30 -34.28 -40.04
C ASN A 381 -15.37 -35.30 -39.61
N LYS A 382 -15.70 -35.38 -38.32
CA LYS A 382 -16.84 -36.17 -37.84
C LYS A 382 -18.12 -35.36 -37.98
N LYS A 383 -18.87 -35.58 -39.06
CA LYS A 383 -20.31 -35.28 -39.07
C LYS A 383 -20.98 -36.23 -38.09
N PHE A 384 -21.27 -35.73 -36.89
CA PHE A 384 -22.14 -36.42 -35.94
C PHE A 384 -23.53 -36.45 -36.57
N LYS A 385 -23.98 -37.66 -36.94
CA LYS A 385 -25.27 -37.92 -37.56
C LYS A 385 -26.38 -37.84 -36.53
#